data_AF-A0A8J3FB40-F1
#
_entry.id   AF-A0A8J3FB40-F1
#
_cell.length_a   1.000
_cell.length_b   1.000
_cell.length_c   1.000
_cell.angle_alpha   90.00
_cell.angle_beta   90.00
_cell.angle_gamma   90.00
#
_symmetry.space_group_name_H-M   'P 1'
#
loop_
_entity.id
_entity.type
_entity.pdbx_description
1 polymer ?
#
loop_
_entity_poly.entity_id
_entity_poly.type
_entity_poly.pdbx_seq_one_letter_code
_entity_poly.pdbx_strand_id
1 'polypeptide(L)'
;MHDHERRENEWLLYEFAVNEGYSLADIFYEHHHGSHSSLMALLTLLRQRDTRHVVVPTLMHIARHPLLQITMIELFEQQAAAHIHESRGH
;
A
#
# COMPACT_ATOMS: atom_id res chain seq x y z
N MET A 1 20.86 0.80 9.26
CA MET A 1 20.59 1.57 8.03
C MET A 1 19.13 1.49 7.58
N HIS A 2 18.35 0.47 7.96
CA HIS A 2 16.93 0.31 7.56
C HIS A 2 15.92 1.27 8.23
N ASP A 3 16.19 1.78 9.44
CA ASP A 3 15.23 2.63 10.17
C ASP A 3 15.06 4.05 9.59
N HIS A 4 16.03 4.53 8.82
CA HIS A 4 15.95 5.84 8.20
C HIS A 4 15.03 5.79 6.97
N GLU A 5 15.28 4.83 6.07
CA GLU A 5 14.45 4.59 4.89
C GLU A 5 13.00 4.28 5.27
N ARG A 6 12.79 3.51 6.35
CA ARG A 6 11.45 3.22 6.87
C ARG A 6 10.72 4.50 7.29
N ARG A 7 11.37 5.36 8.06
CA ARG A 7 10.80 6.65 8.50
C ARG A 7 10.53 7.61 7.35
N GLU A 8 11.41 7.63 6.36
CA GLU A 8 11.23 8.43 5.15
C GLU A 8 9.99 7.97 4.37
N ASN A 9 9.80 6.67 4.21
CA ASN A 9 8.61 6.12 3.56
C ASN A 9 7.35 6.43 4.38
N GLU A 10 7.36 6.24 5.69
CA GLU A 10 6.22 6.59 6.56
C GLU A 10 5.85 8.07 6.43
N TRP A 11 6.84 8.96 6.41
CA TRP A 11 6.64 10.40 6.23
C TRP A 11 5.98 10.70 4.89
N LEU A 12 6.46 10.11 3.79
CA LEU A 12 5.89 10.32 2.46
C LEU A 12 4.44 9.82 2.35
N LEU A 13 4.11 8.71 3.02
CA LEU A 13 2.74 8.22 3.07
C LEU A 13 1.83 9.20 3.83
N TYR A 14 2.33 9.73 4.94
CA TYR A 14 1.60 10.72 5.73
C TYR A 14 1.38 12.02 4.94
N GLU A 15 2.43 12.56 4.32
CA GLU A 15 2.37 13.79 3.53
C GLU A 15 1.39 13.69 2.37
N PHE A 16 1.43 12.58 1.62
CA PHE A 16 0.47 12.30 0.56
C PHE A 16 -0.98 12.28 1.09
N ALA A 17 -1.21 11.55 2.19
CA ALA A 17 -2.56 11.44 2.76
C ALA A 17 -3.11 12.82 3.14
N VAL A 18 -2.31 13.66 3.78
CA VAL A 18 -2.72 15.02 4.16
C VAL A 18 -3.00 15.89 2.94
N ASN A 19 -2.14 15.85 1.93
CA ASN A 19 -2.28 16.69 0.72
C ASN A 19 -3.53 16.34 -0.09
N GLU A 20 -3.92 15.07 -0.12
CA GLU A 20 -5.11 14.57 -0.82
C GLU A 20 -6.38 14.61 0.05
N GLY A 21 -6.30 15.14 1.28
CA GLY A 21 -7.45 15.24 2.19
C GLY A 21 -7.87 13.92 2.86
N TYR A 22 -7.01 12.91 2.84
CA TYR A 22 -7.17 11.65 3.56
C TYR A 22 -6.63 11.74 5.00
N SER A 23 -6.94 10.73 5.79
CA SER A 23 -6.32 10.50 7.11
C SER A 23 -5.60 9.16 7.08
N LEU A 24 -4.34 9.13 7.52
CA LEU A 24 -3.56 7.91 7.60
C LEU A 24 -4.12 7.00 8.72
N ALA A 25 -4.76 5.91 8.32
CA ALA A 25 -5.44 5.01 9.26
C ALA A 25 -4.52 3.95 9.88
N ASP A 26 -3.59 3.39 9.10
CA ASP A 26 -2.64 2.37 9.56
C ASP A 26 -1.46 2.27 8.59
N ILE A 27 -0.35 1.67 9.03
CA ILE A 27 0.81 1.36 8.18
C ILE A 27 1.07 -0.14 8.23
N PHE A 28 0.92 -0.79 7.07
CA PHE A 28 1.18 -2.22 6.92
C PHE A 28 2.62 -2.48 6.50
N TYR A 29 3.34 -3.32 7.25
CA TYR A 29 4.68 -3.75 6.92
C TYR A 29 4.69 -5.22 6.48
N GLU A 30 5.13 -5.47 5.25
CA GLU A 30 5.41 -6.83 4.80
C GLU A 30 6.76 -7.29 5.37
N HIS A 31 6.72 -8.26 6.29
CA HIS A 31 7.92 -8.79 6.95
C HIS A 31 8.56 -9.96 6.17
N HIS A 32 7.85 -10.53 5.19
CA HIS A 32 8.33 -11.61 4.34
C HIS A 32 7.95 -11.34 2.88
N HIS A 33 8.95 -11.12 2.03
CA HIS A 33 8.78 -10.78 0.62
C HIS A 33 7.87 -11.77 -0.13
N GLY A 34 6.82 -11.25 -0.76
CA GLY A 34 6.05 -11.98 -1.77
C GLY A 34 5.23 -13.14 -1.20
N SER A 35 4.95 -13.12 0.11
CA SER A 35 4.07 -14.13 0.68
C SER A 35 2.62 -13.80 0.35
N HIS A 36 1.93 -14.74 -0.28
CA HIS A 36 0.46 -14.70 -0.43
C HIS A 36 -0.25 -14.40 0.90
N SER A 37 0.33 -14.80 2.05
CA SER A 37 -0.22 -14.51 3.37
C SER A 37 -0.24 -13.00 3.70
N SER A 38 0.78 -12.25 3.31
CA SER A 38 0.88 -10.81 3.57
C SER A 38 -0.16 -10.05 2.76
N LEU A 39 -0.35 -10.43 1.50
CA LEU A 39 -1.39 -9.89 0.62
C LEU A 39 -2.80 -10.15 1.16
N MET A 40 -3.09 -11.39 1.56
CA MET A 40 -4.40 -11.75 2.10
C MET A 40 -4.71 -11.04 3.43
N ALA A 41 -3.69 -10.84 4.28
CA ALA A 41 -3.83 -10.08 5.50
C ALA A 41 -4.19 -8.61 5.22
N LEU A 42 -3.51 -7.97 4.27
CA LEU A 42 -3.81 -6.60 3.87
C LEU A 42 -5.23 -6.47 3.28
N LEU A 43 -5.63 -7.37 2.37
CA LEU A 43 -6.99 -7.39 1.83
C LEU A 43 -8.06 -7.57 2.91
N THR A 44 -7.78 -8.42 3.91
CA THR A 44 -8.68 -8.62 5.05
C THR A 44 -8.82 -7.34 5.89
N LEU A 45 -7.71 -6.64 6.15
CA LEU A 45 -7.73 -5.38 6.89
C LEU A 45 -8.52 -4.30 6.16
N LEU A 46 -8.32 -4.15 4.85
CA LEU A 46 -9.05 -3.16 4.04
C LEU A 46 -10.56 -3.38 4.10
N ARG A 47 -10.99 -4.64 3.97
CA ARG A 47 -12.40 -5.02 4.07
C ARG A 47 -12.99 -4.77 5.46
N GLN A 48 -12.24 -5.07 6.52
CA GLN A 48 -12.73 -4.89 7.89
C GLN A 48 -12.85 -3.42 8.30
N ARG A 49 -12.00 -2.55 7.75
CA ARG A 49 -11.90 -1.14 8.15
C ARG A 49 -12.61 -0.17 7.19
N ASP A 50 -13.37 -0.68 6.22
CA ASP A 50 -13.99 0.10 5.12
C ASP A 50 -12.99 1.11 4.50
N THR A 51 -11.73 0.71 4.41
CA THR A 51 -10.65 1.55 3.88
C THR A 51 -10.49 1.25 2.40
N ARG A 52 -10.72 2.28 1.57
CA ARG A 52 -10.78 2.14 0.10
C ARG A 52 -9.58 2.73 -0.63
N HIS A 53 -8.59 3.22 0.11
CA HIS A 53 -7.40 3.84 -0.43
C HIS A 53 -6.17 3.21 0.22
N VAL A 54 -5.26 2.72 -0.61
CA VAL A 54 -3.96 2.20 -0.22
C VAL A 54 -2.92 3.10 -0.84
N VAL A 55 -2.04 3.66 -0.02
CA VAL A 55 -0.94 4.50 -0.50
C VAL A 55 0.36 3.71 -0.34
N VAL A 56 1.17 3.67 -1.40
CA VAL A 56 2.49 3.04 -1.38
C VAL A 56 3.57 4.05 -1.80
N PRO A 57 4.83 3.91 -1.35
CA PRO A 57 5.89 4.82 -1.79
C PRO A 57 6.10 4.75 -3.30
N THR A 58 6.14 3.53 -3.84
CA THR A 58 6.16 3.23 -5.27
C THR A 58 5.44 1.91 -5.51
N LEU A 59 4.90 1.67 -6.70
CA LEU A 59 4.23 0.42 -7.05
C LEU A 59 5.19 -0.78 -7.03
N MET A 60 6.52 -0.56 -7.00
CA MET A 60 7.49 -1.63 -6.75
C MET A 60 7.32 -2.28 -5.37
N HIS A 61 6.70 -1.58 -4.42
CA HIS A 61 6.33 -2.12 -3.11
C HIS A 61 5.14 -3.08 -3.17
N ILE A 62 4.36 -3.07 -4.25
CA ILE A 62 3.32 -4.08 -4.51
C ILE A 62 3.93 -5.30 -5.19
N ALA A 63 4.60 -5.09 -6.31
CA ALA A 63 5.35 -6.12 -7.00
C ALA A 63 6.43 -5.50 -7.88
N ARG A 64 7.58 -6.17 -8.00
CA ARG A 64 8.67 -5.73 -8.88
C ARG A 64 8.42 -6.06 -10.36
N HIS A 65 7.59 -7.07 -10.63
CA HIS A 65 7.28 -7.48 -12.00
C HIS A 65 6.01 -6.76 -12.50
N PRO A 66 6.04 -6.06 -13.65
CA PRO A 66 4.90 -5.25 -14.12
C PRO A 66 3.59 -6.01 -14.29
N LEU A 67 3.63 -7.24 -14.84
CA LEU A 67 2.40 -8.05 -14.96
C LEU A 67 1.82 -8.43 -13.59
N LEU A 68 2.69 -8.73 -12.63
CA LEU A 68 2.24 -9.10 -11.28
C LEU A 68 1.66 -7.87 -10.56
N GLN A 69 2.26 -6.70 -10.79
CA GLN A 69 1.76 -5.43 -10.26
C GLN A 69 0.34 -5.13 -10.76
N ILE A 70 0.08 -5.27 -12.06
CA ILE A 70 -1.26 -5.11 -12.64
C ILE A 70 -2.24 -6.10 -12.00
N THR A 71 -1.90 -7.40 -11.98
CA THR A 71 -2.76 -8.42 -11.39
C THR A 71 -3.04 -8.17 -9.91
N MET A 72 -2.07 -7.67 -9.15
CA MET A 72 -2.26 -7.34 -7.74
C MET A 72 -3.15 -6.12 -7.57
N ILE A 73 -2.97 -5.05 -8.35
CA ILE A 73 -3.83 -3.86 -8.32
C ILE A 73 -5.29 -4.26 -8.62
N GLU A 74 -5.52 -5.04 -9.67
CA GLU A 74 -6.86 -5.56 -10.01
C GLU A 74 -7.46 -6.38 -8.85
N LEU A 75 -6.63 -7.16 -8.14
CA LEU A 75 -7.07 -7.93 -6.98
C LEU A 75 -7.52 -7.01 -5.82
N PHE A 76 -6.81 -5.91 -5.56
CA PHE A 76 -7.21 -4.93 -4.55
C PHE A 76 -8.55 -4.27 -4.88
N GLU A 77 -8.74 -3.89 -6.14
CA GLU A 77 -10.00 -3.31 -6.62
C GLU A 77 -11.14 -4.31 -6.49
N GLN A 78 -10.95 -5.55 -6.96
CA GLN A 78 -12.03 -6.54 -6.98
C GLN A 78 -12.36 -7.11 -5.60
N GLN A 79 -11.37 -7.34 -4.74
CA GLN A 79 -11.59 -8.01 -3.46
C GLN A 79 -11.85 -7.06 -2.29
N ALA A 80 -11.37 -5.82 -2.37
CA ALA A 80 -11.48 -4.86 -1.28
C ALA A 80 -12.09 -3.51 -1.69
N ALA A 81 -12.47 -3.33 -2.97
CA ALA A 81 -12.90 -2.03 -3.51
C ALA A 81 -11.87 -0.92 -3.21
N ALA A 82 -10.59 -1.30 -3.18
CA ALA A 82 -9.49 -0.44 -2.78
C ALA A 82 -8.72 0.07 -4.01
N HIS A 83 -8.42 1.36 -4.00
CA HIS A 83 -7.62 2.05 -5.02
C HIS A 83 -6.20 2.24 -4.51
N ILE A 84 -5.20 1.98 -5.37
CA ILE A 84 -3.79 2.14 -5.03
C ILE A 84 -3.27 3.47 -5.57
N HIS A 85 -2.54 4.20 -4.72
CA HIS A 85 -1.89 5.47 -5.04
C HIS A 85 -0.38 5.38 -4.77
N GLU A 86 0.44 6.02 -5.62
CA GLU A 86 1.86 6.23 -5.34
C GLU A 86 2.09 7.58 -4.67
N SER A 87 2.89 7.62 -3.60
CA SER A 87 3.31 8.89 -3.00
C SER A 87 4.53 9.51 -3.69
N ARG A 88 5.44 8.71 -4.27
CA ARG A 88 6.57 9.21 -5.07
C ARG A 88 6.20 9.24 -6.56
N GLY A 89 5.38 10.20 -6.95
CA GLY A 89 5.00 10.38 -8.36
C GLY A 89 4.19 11.63 -8.67
N HIS A 90 3.93 12.48 -7.66
CA HIS A 90 3.08 13.66 -7.78
C HIS A 90 3.88 14.96 -7.80
#